data_AF-A0A844YUR1-F1
#
_entry.id   AF-A0A844YUR1-F1
#
_cell.length_a   1.000
_cell.length_b   1.000
_cell.length_c   1.000
_cell.angle_alpha   90.00
_cell.angle_beta   90.00
_cell.angle_gamma   90.00
#
_symmetry.space_group_name_H-M   'P 1'
#
loop_
_entity.id
_entity.type
_entity.pdbx_description
1 polymer ?
#
loop_
_entity_poly.entity_id
_entity_poly.type
_entity_poly.pdbx_seq_one_letter_code
_entity_poly.pdbx_strand_id
1 'polypeptide(L)'
;MTDSELVEAEAALWGRLVSSLRKSSYWQVAIKIGLILGGAFIGALGGAMEGKLFASSGDGLVTLKGLLVVGGGASAFSGGVLLLLADWETPDLLQDARAYLTEVKRYLVERDGLLRLDDKRRALLEMQSDIYEACESLPRETPIDDVLRAILAVGSINLHAAIGFDVGERWAFSVFRLATVDSEEQMQRVAVHWAERGAEQLEGRNWKIKEGFTGWAWADAEEVVVANAYDAEWNGRFLAPSGKILETDVQKYVSAAAIPIIVGLEDRVWGVVTATSNIAGRFKRNPQDVRSQNVDTVRVLARLIATQVALRS
;
A
#
# COMPACT_ATOMS: atom_id res chain seq x y z
N MET A 1 15.95 -15.48 -0.76
CA MET A 1 14.65 -16.09 -1.08
C MET A 1 13.80 -14.98 -1.66
N THR A 2 13.49 -15.04 -2.96
CA THR A 2 12.75 -13.98 -3.64
C THR A 2 11.25 -14.08 -3.35
N ASP A 3 10.49 -13.00 -3.51
CA ASP A 3 9.02 -13.03 -3.34
C ASP A 3 8.35 -14.06 -4.24
N SER A 4 8.92 -14.32 -5.44
CA SER A 4 8.44 -15.38 -6.34
C SER A 4 8.61 -16.78 -5.74
N GLU A 5 9.74 -17.05 -5.08
CA GLU A 5 10.00 -18.33 -4.42
C GLU A 5 9.07 -18.56 -3.23
N LEU A 6 8.72 -17.49 -2.50
CA LEU A 6 7.75 -17.54 -1.41
C LEU A 6 6.34 -17.86 -1.92
N VAL A 7 5.89 -17.20 -2.99
CA VAL A 7 4.57 -17.43 -3.59
C VAL A 7 4.48 -18.84 -4.18
N GLU A 8 5.53 -19.33 -4.84
CA GLU A 8 5.57 -20.70 -5.36
C GLU A 8 5.60 -21.75 -4.24
N ALA A 9 6.37 -21.52 -3.19
CA ALA A 9 6.41 -22.41 -2.03
C ALA A 9 5.05 -22.45 -1.30
N GLU A 10 4.39 -21.30 -1.17
CA GLU A 10 3.04 -21.19 -0.62
C GLU A 10 2.02 -21.93 -1.50
N ALA A 11 2.03 -21.70 -2.81
CA ALA A 11 1.12 -22.38 -3.75
C ALA A 11 1.33 -23.90 -3.75
N ALA A 12 2.58 -24.36 -3.65
CA ALA A 12 2.92 -25.78 -3.57
C ALA A 12 2.47 -26.39 -2.23
N LEU A 13 2.65 -25.68 -1.12
CA LEU A 13 2.18 -26.11 0.21
C LEU A 13 0.64 -26.23 0.22
N TRP A 14 -0.07 -25.21 -0.27
CA TRP A 14 -1.53 -25.23 -0.41
C TRP A 14 -2.00 -26.33 -1.34
N GLY A 15 -1.33 -26.54 -2.48
CA GLY A 15 -1.65 -27.63 -3.40
C GLY A 15 -1.51 -29.01 -2.74
N ARG A 16 -0.47 -29.21 -1.93
CA ARG A 16 -0.28 -30.45 -1.14
C ARG A 16 -1.33 -30.61 -0.05
N LEU A 17 -1.65 -29.54 0.68
CA LEU A 17 -2.67 -29.56 1.72
C LEU A 17 -4.06 -29.85 1.14
N VAL A 18 -4.46 -29.15 0.08
CA VAL A 18 -5.77 -29.35 -0.58
C VAL A 18 -5.87 -30.74 -1.20
N SER A 19 -4.81 -31.24 -1.85
CA SER A 19 -4.81 -32.60 -2.43
C SER A 19 -4.84 -33.69 -1.35
N SER A 20 -4.11 -33.50 -0.25
CA SER A 20 -4.15 -34.39 0.92
C SER A 20 -5.54 -34.42 1.56
N LEU A 21 -6.15 -33.25 1.79
CA LEU A 21 -7.50 -33.13 2.35
C LEU A 21 -8.56 -33.72 1.42
N ARG A 22 -8.47 -33.47 0.10
CA ARG A 22 -9.36 -34.12 -0.88
C ARG A 22 -9.20 -35.63 -0.88
N LYS A 23 -7.96 -36.15 -0.90
CA LYS A 23 -7.71 -37.59 -0.92
C LYS A 23 -8.20 -38.27 0.36
N SER A 24 -8.00 -37.64 1.52
CA SER A 24 -8.53 -38.10 2.80
C SER A 24 -10.06 -38.09 2.81
N SER A 25 -10.69 -37.00 2.36
CA SER A 25 -12.14 -36.87 2.24
C SER A 25 -12.74 -37.93 1.30
N TYR A 26 -12.15 -38.16 0.13
CA TYR A 26 -12.59 -39.22 -0.79
C TYR A 26 -12.51 -40.61 -0.16
N TRP A 27 -11.42 -40.92 0.55
CA TRP A 27 -11.27 -42.21 1.24
C TRP A 27 -12.30 -42.37 2.36
N GLN A 28 -12.54 -41.33 3.15
CA GLN A 28 -13.56 -41.35 4.21
C GLN A 28 -14.96 -41.52 3.62
N VAL A 29 -15.31 -40.79 2.55
CA VAL A 29 -16.60 -40.92 1.86
C VAL A 29 -16.76 -42.31 1.26
N ALA A 30 -15.71 -42.87 0.64
CA ALA A 30 -15.74 -44.23 0.10
C ALA A 30 -15.97 -45.29 1.19
N ILE A 31 -15.29 -45.19 2.33
CA ILE A 31 -15.49 -46.08 3.48
C ILE A 31 -16.92 -45.95 4.01
N LYS A 32 -17.43 -44.72 4.14
CA LYS A 32 -18.80 -44.44 4.62
C LYS A 32 -19.87 -45.02 3.69
N ILE A 33 -19.76 -44.76 2.38
CA ILE A 33 -20.66 -45.32 1.35
C ILE A 33 -20.58 -46.85 1.37
N GLY A 34 -19.38 -47.43 1.47
CA GLY A 34 -19.18 -48.87 1.56
C GLY A 34 -19.85 -49.50 2.79
N LEU A 35 -19.73 -48.88 3.97
CA LEU A 35 -20.35 -49.37 5.20
C LEU A 35 -21.88 -49.25 5.18
N ILE A 36 -22.43 -48.16 4.65
CA ILE A 36 -23.88 -47.96 4.58
C ILE A 36 -24.51 -48.85 3.52
N LEU A 37 -24.01 -48.80 2.27
CA LEU A 37 -24.56 -49.58 1.17
C LEU A 37 -24.28 -51.07 1.38
N GLY A 38 -23.08 -51.43 1.87
CA GLY A 38 -22.73 -52.81 2.20
C GLY A 38 -23.57 -53.35 3.35
N GLY A 39 -23.73 -52.59 4.44
CA GLY A 39 -24.59 -52.97 5.57
C GLY A 39 -26.05 -53.12 5.17
N ALA A 40 -26.58 -52.16 4.40
CA ALA A 40 -27.96 -52.20 3.88
C ALA A 40 -28.18 -53.38 2.91
N PHE A 41 -27.21 -53.66 2.03
CA PHE A 41 -27.28 -54.77 1.09
C PHE A 41 -27.23 -56.14 1.81
N ILE A 42 -26.31 -56.31 2.77
CA ILE A 42 -26.23 -57.53 3.59
C ILE A 42 -27.52 -57.72 4.39
N GLY A 43 -28.05 -56.64 4.98
CA GLY A 43 -29.33 -56.66 5.70
C GLY A 43 -30.51 -57.05 4.81
N ALA A 44 -30.58 -56.49 3.59
CA ALA A 44 -31.63 -56.79 2.62
C ALA A 44 -31.55 -58.25 2.11
N LEU A 45 -30.35 -58.76 1.84
CA LEU A 45 -30.14 -60.17 1.50
C LEU A 45 -30.59 -61.09 2.62
N GLY A 46 -30.23 -60.80 3.87
CA GLY A 46 -30.72 -61.54 5.04
C GLY A 46 -32.25 -61.48 5.17
N GLY A 47 -32.87 -60.34 4.88
CA GLY A 47 -34.32 -60.18 4.90
C GLY A 47 -35.06 -60.99 3.83
N ALA A 48 -34.48 -61.11 2.63
CA ALA A 48 -35.04 -61.82 1.50
C ALA A 48 -34.95 -63.36 1.59
N MET A 49 -34.08 -63.89 2.47
CA MET A 49 -33.97 -65.34 2.67
C MET A 49 -35.20 -65.89 3.42
N GLU A 50 -35.83 -66.94 2.89
CA GLU A 50 -36.90 -67.65 3.60
C GLU A 50 -36.32 -68.45 4.78
N GLY A 51 -36.94 -68.31 5.96
CA GLY A 51 -36.48 -68.96 7.20
C GLY A 51 -36.76 -68.14 8.46
N LYS A 52 -36.77 -68.82 9.62
CA LYS A 52 -36.98 -68.18 10.94
C LYS A 52 -35.72 -67.40 11.36
N LEU A 53 -35.91 -66.18 11.85
CA LEU A 53 -34.83 -65.29 12.33
C LEU A 53 -34.14 -65.80 13.60
N PHE A 54 -34.86 -66.60 14.39
CA PHE A 54 -34.37 -67.24 15.60
C PHE A 54 -34.72 -68.72 15.53
N ALA A 55 -33.80 -69.59 15.95
CA ALA A 55 -34.06 -71.02 16.05
C ALA A 55 -35.20 -71.26 17.07
N SER A 56 -36.22 -72.03 16.70
CA SER A 56 -37.37 -72.27 17.58
C SER A 56 -37.15 -73.38 18.62
N SER A 57 -36.00 -74.04 18.59
CA SER A 57 -35.55 -75.02 19.59
C SER A 57 -34.39 -74.40 20.36
N GLY A 58 -34.45 -74.43 21.70
CA GLY A 58 -33.61 -73.67 22.64
C GLY A 58 -32.09 -73.87 22.63
N ASP A 59 -31.49 -74.36 21.54
CA ASP A 59 -30.08 -74.14 21.26
C ASP A 59 -29.92 -72.70 20.76
N GLY A 60 -29.34 -71.82 21.58
CA GLY A 60 -29.18 -70.38 21.35
C GLY A 60 -28.29 -69.99 20.17
N LEU A 61 -28.24 -70.78 19.10
CA LEU A 61 -27.54 -70.47 17.86
C LEU A 61 -28.40 -69.55 17.00
N VAL A 62 -27.93 -68.31 16.85
CA VAL A 62 -28.48 -67.33 15.93
C VAL A 62 -28.44 -67.92 14.52
N THR A 63 -29.58 -67.96 13.82
CA THR A 63 -29.60 -68.46 12.44
C THR A 63 -28.78 -67.54 11.56
N LEU A 64 -28.16 -68.07 10.50
CA LEU A 64 -27.38 -67.27 9.54
C LEU A 64 -28.15 -66.03 9.05
N LYS A 65 -29.47 -66.18 8.89
CA LYS A 65 -30.41 -65.10 8.59
C LYS A 65 -30.40 -63.99 9.65
N GLY A 66 -30.55 -64.35 10.93
CA GLY A 66 -30.50 -63.39 12.04
C GLY A 66 -29.16 -62.66 12.11
N LEU A 67 -28.05 -63.36 11.86
CA LEU A 67 -26.72 -62.77 11.87
C LEU A 67 -26.50 -61.76 10.74
N LEU A 68 -26.99 -62.05 9.53
CA LEU A 68 -26.91 -61.13 8.39
C LEU A 68 -27.79 -59.89 8.57
N VAL A 69 -29.02 -60.05 9.08
CA VAL A 69 -29.94 -58.92 9.30
C VAL A 69 -29.44 -58.01 10.41
N VAL A 70 -29.05 -58.56 11.57
CA VAL A 70 -28.55 -57.78 12.72
C VAL A 70 -27.17 -57.18 12.41
N GLY A 71 -26.27 -57.94 11.79
CA GLY A 71 -24.95 -57.46 11.41
C GLY A 71 -25.00 -56.35 10.34
N GLY A 72 -25.85 -56.51 9.33
CA GLY A 72 -26.09 -55.50 8.31
C GLY A 72 -26.68 -54.21 8.88
N GLY A 73 -27.68 -54.33 9.76
CA GLY A 73 -28.28 -53.20 10.47
C GLY A 73 -27.30 -52.47 11.38
N ALA A 74 -26.51 -53.20 12.18
CA ALA A 74 -25.49 -52.62 13.06
C ALA A 74 -24.38 -51.90 12.27
N SER A 75 -24.00 -52.44 11.10
CA SER A 75 -22.99 -51.83 10.23
C SER A 75 -23.52 -50.54 9.58
N ALA A 76 -24.76 -50.54 9.09
CA ALA A 76 -25.40 -49.35 8.53
C ALA A 76 -25.60 -48.25 9.59
N PHE A 77 -26.03 -48.62 10.80
CA PHE A 77 -26.15 -47.69 11.93
C PHE A 77 -24.80 -47.09 12.32
N SER A 78 -23.76 -47.91 12.47
CA SER A 78 -22.41 -47.46 12.81
C SER A 78 -21.85 -46.53 11.72
N GLY A 79 -22.09 -46.84 10.44
CA GLY A 79 -21.74 -45.98 9.31
C GLY A 79 -22.46 -44.63 9.34
N GLY A 80 -23.75 -44.61 9.71
CA GLY A 80 -24.54 -43.38 9.86
C GLY A 80 -24.08 -42.49 11.03
N VAL A 81 -23.76 -43.09 12.18
CA VAL A 81 -23.23 -42.36 13.35
C VAL A 81 -21.86 -41.74 13.05
N LEU A 82 -20.96 -42.49 12.38
CA LEU A 82 -19.65 -41.97 11.98
C LEU A 82 -19.76 -40.81 10.96
N LEU A 83 -20.78 -40.80 10.11
CA LEU A 83 -21.08 -39.67 9.23
C LEU A 83 -21.47 -38.43 10.02
N LEU A 84 -22.41 -38.58 10.95
CA LEU A 84 -22.89 -37.46 11.78
C LEU A 84 -21.75 -36.85 12.62
N LEU A 85 -20.86 -37.67 13.18
CA LEU A 85 -19.72 -37.18 13.95
C LEU A 85 -18.69 -36.45 13.08
N ALA A 86 -18.42 -36.94 11.88
CA ALA A 86 -17.49 -36.29 10.96
C ALA A 86 -18.05 -34.97 10.37
N ASP A 87 -19.36 -34.90 10.15
CA ASP A 87 -20.01 -33.69 9.69
C ASP A 87 -20.07 -32.61 10.79
N TRP A 88 -19.93 -32.99 12.07
CA TRP A 88 -19.99 -32.05 13.20
C TRP A 88 -18.73 -31.18 13.34
N GLU A 89 -17.53 -31.69 13.06
CA GLU A 89 -16.27 -30.93 13.22
C GLU A 89 -15.86 -30.16 11.95
N THR A 90 -16.43 -30.52 10.79
CA THR A 90 -16.11 -29.87 9.51
C THR A 90 -16.46 -28.37 9.45
N PRO A 91 -17.63 -27.88 9.96
CA PRO A 91 -17.95 -26.45 9.89
C PRO A 91 -17.01 -25.59 10.74
N ASP A 92 -16.62 -26.05 11.92
CA ASP A 92 -15.74 -25.30 12.84
C ASP A 92 -14.33 -25.17 12.23
N LEU A 93 -13.78 -26.26 11.68
CA LEU A 93 -12.48 -26.22 11.00
C LEU A 93 -12.46 -25.28 9.79
N LEU A 94 -13.57 -25.20 9.03
CA LEU A 94 -13.70 -24.26 7.92
C LEU A 94 -13.83 -22.82 8.39
N GLN A 95 -14.52 -22.57 9.50
CA GLN A 95 -14.63 -21.26 10.11
C GLN A 95 -13.27 -20.78 10.63
N ASP A 96 -12.53 -21.64 11.33
CA ASP A 96 -11.18 -21.34 11.82
C ASP A 96 -10.22 -21.09 10.65
N ALA A 97 -10.24 -21.93 9.62
CA ALA A 97 -9.42 -21.71 8.42
C ALA A 97 -9.74 -20.36 7.75
N ARG A 98 -11.00 -19.94 7.70
CA ARG A 98 -11.39 -18.61 7.18
C ARG A 98 -10.92 -17.47 8.08
N ALA A 99 -10.96 -17.64 9.39
CA ALA A 99 -10.45 -16.66 10.34
C ALA A 99 -8.93 -16.49 10.18
N TYR A 100 -8.18 -17.58 10.11
CA TYR A 100 -6.73 -17.56 9.85
C TYR A 100 -6.39 -16.93 8.49
N LEU A 101 -7.14 -17.25 7.43
CA LEU A 101 -6.92 -16.62 6.11
C LEU A 101 -7.17 -15.11 6.14
N THR A 102 -8.18 -14.65 6.88
CA THR A 102 -8.44 -13.22 7.06
C THR A 102 -7.30 -12.54 7.80
N GLU A 103 -6.78 -13.18 8.85
CA GLU A 103 -5.66 -12.67 9.64
C GLU A 103 -4.36 -12.62 8.84
N VAL A 104 -4.02 -13.68 8.10
CA VAL A 104 -2.83 -13.71 7.22
C VAL A 104 -2.92 -12.62 6.15
N LYS A 105 -4.10 -12.42 5.54
CA LYS A 105 -4.30 -11.33 4.57
C LYS A 105 -4.04 -9.95 5.20
N ARG A 106 -4.52 -9.73 6.42
CA ARG A 106 -4.26 -8.49 7.17
C ARG A 106 -2.76 -8.29 7.39
N TYR A 107 -2.06 -9.33 7.86
CA TYR A 107 -0.61 -9.27 8.09
C TYR A 107 0.18 -9.02 6.81
N LEU A 108 -0.19 -9.63 5.68
CA LEU A 108 0.47 -9.38 4.40
C LEU A 108 0.30 -7.92 3.94
N VAL A 109 -0.91 -7.37 4.06
CA VAL A 109 -1.16 -5.96 3.73
C VAL A 109 -0.35 -5.02 4.62
N GLU A 110 -0.25 -5.30 5.92
CA GLU A 110 0.55 -4.52 6.86
C GLU A 110 2.04 -4.60 6.54
N ARG A 111 2.57 -5.81 6.30
CA ARG A 111 3.96 -6.05 5.90
C ARG A 111 4.29 -5.30 4.61
N ASP A 112 3.46 -5.39 3.59
CA ASP A 112 3.69 -4.72 2.31
C ASP A 112 3.64 -3.18 2.47
N GLY A 113 2.82 -2.68 3.40
CA GLY A 113 2.80 -1.27 3.79
C GLY A 113 4.12 -0.83 4.44
N LEU A 114 4.69 -1.65 5.31
CA LEU A 114 5.98 -1.39 5.96
C LEU A 114 7.16 -1.45 4.97
N LEU A 115 7.17 -2.43 4.08
CA LEU A 115 8.22 -2.54 3.05
C LEU A 115 8.24 -1.29 2.15
N ARG A 116 7.07 -0.82 1.71
CA ARG A 116 6.95 0.44 0.95
C ARG A 116 7.46 1.65 1.72
N LEU A 117 7.23 1.72 3.03
CA LEU A 117 7.74 2.80 3.88
C LEU A 117 9.28 2.76 3.95
N ASP A 118 9.84 1.57 4.12
CA ASP A 118 11.29 1.39 4.16
C ASP A 118 11.96 1.72 2.83
N ASP A 119 11.35 1.35 1.70
CA ASP A 119 11.82 1.74 0.37
C ASP A 119 11.81 3.26 0.18
N LYS A 120 10.74 3.95 0.63
CA LYS A 120 10.68 5.42 0.62
C LYS A 120 11.76 6.05 1.47
N ARG A 121 12.03 5.50 2.66
CA ARG A 121 13.09 5.98 3.56
C ARG A 121 14.47 5.78 2.95
N ARG A 122 14.72 4.61 2.35
CA ARG A 122 15.98 4.32 1.65
C ARG A 122 16.19 5.32 0.51
N ALA A 123 15.18 5.52 -0.35
CA ALA A 123 15.24 6.50 -1.42
C ALA A 123 15.49 7.92 -0.90
N LEU A 124 14.89 8.31 0.23
CA LEU A 124 15.13 9.63 0.85
C LEU A 124 16.58 9.78 1.35
N LEU A 125 17.19 8.72 1.89
CA LEU A 125 18.58 8.73 2.34
C LEU A 125 19.55 8.74 1.15
N GLU A 126 19.28 7.94 0.12
CA GLU A 126 20.05 7.93 -1.13
C GLU A 126 19.99 9.31 -1.80
N MET A 127 18.80 9.90 -1.92
CA MET A 127 18.63 11.28 -2.42
C MET A 127 19.49 12.29 -1.65
N GLN A 128 19.52 12.21 -0.32
CA GLN A 128 20.37 13.09 0.50
C GLN A 128 21.84 12.88 0.18
N SER A 129 22.29 11.62 0.15
CA SER A 129 23.68 11.27 -0.17
C SER A 129 24.09 11.80 -1.54
N ASP A 130 23.27 11.57 -2.57
CA ASP A 130 23.55 11.99 -3.94
C ASP A 130 23.60 13.52 -4.05
N ILE A 131 22.69 14.23 -3.35
CA ILE A 131 22.69 15.69 -3.31
C ILE A 131 23.97 16.20 -2.63
N TYR A 132 24.40 15.60 -1.53
CA TYR A 132 25.63 16.01 -0.85
C TYR A 132 26.86 15.80 -1.74
N GLU A 133 27.01 14.61 -2.33
CA GLU A 133 28.12 14.30 -3.24
C GLU A 133 28.14 15.25 -4.44
N ALA A 134 26.98 15.51 -5.05
CA ALA A 134 26.86 16.45 -6.15
C ALA A 134 27.24 17.88 -5.72
N CYS A 135 26.81 18.33 -4.55
CA CYS A 135 27.16 19.67 -4.05
C CYS A 135 28.65 19.82 -3.71
N GLU A 136 29.29 18.76 -3.21
CA GLU A 136 30.74 18.75 -2.93
C GLU A 136 31.57 18.80 -4.20
N SER A 137 31.07 18.23 -5.30
CA SER A 137 31.75 18.27 -6.61
C SER A 137 31.72 19.65 -7.27
N LEU A 138 30.83 20.55 -6.84
CA LEU A 138 30.66 21.88 -7.44
C LEU A 138 31.60 22.92 -6.80
N PRO A 139 32.36 23.69 -7.60
CA PRO A 139 33.20 24.79 -7.10
C PRO A 139 32.45 25.72 -6.15
N ARG A 140 33.15 26.31 -5.18
CA ARG A 140 32.51 27.20 -4.19
C ARG A 140 31.93 28.47 -4.84
N GLU A 141 32.51 28.87 -5.96
CA GLU A 141 32.12 30.03 -6.76
C GLU A 141 30.94 29.77 -7.69
N THR A 142 30.44 28.52 -7.77
CA THR A 142 29.26 28.20 -8.59
C THR A 142 28.04 29.01 -8.13
N PRO A 143 27.35 29.72 -9.05
CA PRO A 143 26.16 30.49 -8.71
C PRO A 143 25.11 29.62 -8.02
N ILE A 144 24.47 30.17 -6.98
CA ILE A 144 23.50 29.41 -6.18
C ILE A 144 22.37 28.83 -7.05
N ASP A 145 21.91 29.55 -8.08
CA ASP A 145 20.83 29.07 -8.96
C ASP A 145 21.23 27.81 -9.73
N ASP A 146 22.51 27.69 -10.12
CA ASP A 146 23.03 26.49 -10.80
C ASP A 146 23.18 25.32 -9.83
N VAL A 147 23.59 25.60 -8.58
CA VAL A 147 23.62 24.59 -7.50
C VAL A 147 22.20 24.05 -7.26
N LEU A 148 21.17 24.90 -7.20
CA LEU A 148 19.78 24.45 -7.00
C LEU A 148 19.27 23.60 -8.15
N ARG A 149 19.63 23.94 -9.40
CA ARG A 149 19.31 23.10 -10.57
C ARG A 149 20.01 21.75 -10.46
N ALA A 150 21.27 21.71 -10.03
CA ALA A 150 22.01 20.47 -9.82
C ALA A 150 21.39 19.60 -8.70
N ILE A 151 21.02 20.21 -7.56
CA ILE A 151 20.32 19.54 -6.46
C ILE A 151 19.04 18.87 -6.96
N LEU A 152 18.20 19.61 -7.71
CA LEU A 152 16.97 19.02 -8.24
C LEU A 152 17.26 17.96 -9.30
N ALA A 153 18.24 18.18 -10.18
CA ALA A 153 18.57 17.24 -11.23
C ALA A 153 19.07 15.90 -10.66
N VAL A 154 19.97 15.92 -9.69
CA VAL A 154 20.52 14.71 -9.06
C VAL A 154 19.50 14.10 -8.11
N GLY A 155 18.92 14.91 -7.22
CA GLY A 155 17.94 14.45 -6.25
C GLY A 155 16.68 13.87 -6.90
N SER A 156 16.31 14.32 -8.11
CA SER A 156 15.09 13.87 -8.79
C SER A 156 14.96 12.36 -8.94
N ILE A 157 16.09 11.66 -9.16
CA ILE A 157 16.14 10.21 -9.38
C ILE A 157 15.47 9.50 -8.20
N ASN A 158 15.83 9.90 -6.98
CA ASN A 158 15.38 9.28 -5.75
C ASN A 158 14.22 10.03 -5.08
N LEU A 159 14.02 11.31 -5.40
CA LEU A 159 12.92 12.12 -4.89
C LEU A 159 11.55 11.57 -5.31
N HIS A 160 11.45 11.06 -6.55
CA HIS A 160 10.25 10.39 -7.04
C HIS A 160 9.88 9.17 -6.19
N ALA A 161 10.87 8.29 -5.93
CA ALA A 161 10.68 7.09 -5.12
C ALA A 161 10.39 7.42 -3.64
N ALA A 162 11.08 8.43 -3.08
CA ALA A 162 10.90 8.88 -1.70
C ALA A 162 9.48 9.39 -1.42
N ILE A 163 8.86 10.10 -2.37
CA ILE A 163 7.44 10.50 -2.26
C ILE A 163 6.50 9.35 -2.67
N GLY A 164 6.94 8.50 -3.58
CA GLY A 164 6.13 7.42 -4.17
C GLY A 164 5.00 7.99 -5.01
N PHE A 165 5.34 8.80 -6.02
CA PHE A 165 4.35 9.18 -7.04
C PHE A 165 3.98 7.97 -7.90
N ASP A 166 2.73 7.96 -8.35
CA ASP A 166 2.21 6.88 -9.18
C ASP A 166 2.52 7.13 -10.65
N VAL A 167 2.56 6.06 -11.45
CA VAL A 167 2.75 6.19 -12.91
C VAL A 167 1.59 7.00 -13.50
N GLY A 168 1.92 8.06 -14.25
CA GLY A 168 0.95 8.98 -14.84
C GLY A 168 0.50 10.13 -13.93
N GLU A 169 1.01 10.18 -12.70
CA GLU A 169 0.84 11.34 -11.83
C GLU A 169 1.56 12.57 -12.40
N ARG A 170 0.87 13.71 -12.40
CA ARG A 170 1.44 15.00 -12.79
C ARG A 170 1.88 15.72 -11.53
N TRP A 171 3.19 15.91 -11.39
CA TRP A 171 3.79 16.57 -10.25
C TRP A 171 4.90 17.53 -10.67
N ALA A 172 5.23 18.46 -9.79
CA ALA A 172 6.35 19.37 -9.97
C ALA A 172 6.98 19.75 -8.63
N PHE A 173 8.32 19.81 -8.59
CA PHE A 173 9.10 20.45 -7.54
C PHE A 173 9.69 21.74 -8.07
N SER A 174 9.41 22.85 -7.41
CA SER A 174 9.89 24.17 -7.77
C SER A 174 10.65 24.77 -6.59
N VAL A 175 11.78 25.40 -6.87
CA VAL A 175 12.48 26.24 -5.90
C VAL A 175 12.31 27.68 -6.34
N PHE A 176 11.81 28.51 -5.43
CA PHE A 176 11.64 29.94 -5.63
C PHE A 176 12.62 30.69 -4.74
N ARG A 177 13.20 31.76 -5.27
CA ARG A 177 14.06 32.70 -4.55
C ARG A 177 13.36 34.05 -4.47
N LEU A 178 13.50 34.73 -3.33
CA LEU A 178 13.08 36.11 -3.21
C LEU A 178 13.89 37.00 -4.16
N ALA A 179 13.20 37.72 -5.03
CA ALA A 179 13.79 38.66 -5.98
C ALA A 179 13.01 39.98 -5.95
N THR A 180 13.70 41.09 -6.17
CA THR A 180 13.07 42.39 -6.39
C THR A 180 13.01 42.66 -7.89
N VAL A 181 11.81 42.79 -8.43
CA VAL A 181 11.56 43.11 -9.85
C VAL A 181 10.66 44.33 -9.89
N ASP A 182 11.07 45.35 -10.64
CA ASP A 182 10.34 46.63 -10.73
C ASP A 182 10.02 47.27 -9.36
N SER A 183 10.93 47.14 -8.40
CA SER A 183 10.79 47.59 -7.00
C SER A 183 9.76 46.84 -6.16
N GLU A 184 9.21 45.73 -6.66
CA GLU A 184 8.34 44.82 -5.89
C GLU A 184 9.07 43.51 -5.58
N GLU A 185 8.94 43.05 -4.33
CA GLU A 185 9.42 41.72 -3.95
C GLU A 185 8.48 40.63 -4.47
N GLN A 186 9.05 39.61 -5.09
CA GLN A 186 8.33 38.43 -5.55
C GLN A 186 9.18 37.16 -5.44
N MET A 187 8.50 36.03 -5.30
CA MET A 187 9.11 34.71 -5.36
C MET A 187 9.31 34.29 -6.82
N GLN A 188 10.55 34.37 -7.30
CA GLN A 188 10.93 34.01 -8.66
C GLN A 188 11.38 32.55 -8.71
N ARG A 189 10.85 31.77 -9.67
CA ARG A 189 11.25 30.37 -9.83
C ARG A 189 12.68 30.29 -10.38
N VAL A 190 13.60 29.72 -9.60
CA VAL A 190 15.01 29.58 -9.98
C VAL A 190 15.36 28.17 -10.45
N ALA A 191 14.68 27.15 -9.91
CA ALA A 191 14.88 25.77 -10.34
C ALA A 191 13.54 25.03 -10.36
N VAL A 192 13.40 24.06 -11.25
CA VAL A 192 12.19 23.26 -11.35
C VAL A 192 12.48 21.86 -11.86
N HIS A 193 11.70 20.89 -11.38
CA HIS A 193 11.69 19.54 -11.87
C HIS A 193 10.24 19.06 -12.04
N TRP A 194 9.89 18.56 -13.22
CA TRP A 194 8.53 18.13 -13.57
C TRP A 194 8.48 16.64 -13.88
N ALA A 195 7.33 16.02 -13.64
CA ALA A 195 7.03 14.68 -14.16
C ALA A 195 7.23 14.60 -15.69
N GLU A 196 6.84 15.65 -16.41
CA GLU A 196 7.04 15.82 -17.84
C GLU A 196 8.24 16.74 -18.10
N ARG A 197 9.41 16.17 -18.40
CA ARG A 197 10.68 16.90 -18.59
C ARG A 197 10.60 18.01 -19.64
N GLY A 198 9.79 17.83 -20.69
CA GLY A 198 9.59 18.84 -21.74
C GLY A 198 8.98 20.15 -21.23
N ALA A 199 8.23 20.11 -20.12
CA ALA A 199 7.60 21.28 -19.53
C ALA A 199 8.58 22.13 -18.67
N GLU A 200 9.79 21.63 -18.38
CA GLU A 200 10.77 22.34 -17.54
C GLU A 200 11.34 23.60 -18.22
N GLN A 201 11.32 23.65 -19.55
CA GLN A 201 11.78 24.80 -20.33
C GLN A 201 10.77 25.96 -20.38
N LEU A 202 9.54 25.74 -19.89
CA LEU A 202 8.52 26.78 -19.84
C LEU A 202 8.93 27.88 -18.86
N GLU A 203 8.62 29.13 -19.20
CA GLU A 203 8.88 30.27 -18.33
C GLU A 203 8.22 30.07 -16.96
N GLY A 204 8.96 30.36 -15.89
CA GLY A 204 8.48 30.22 -14.53
C GLY A 204 7.50 31.32 -14.15
N ARG A 205 6.46 30.95 -13.40
CA ARG A 205 5.61 31.95 -12.75
C ARG A 205 6.36 32.56 -11.57
N ASN A 206 6.11 33.84 -11.37
CA ASN A 206 6.51 34.53 -10.15
C ASN A 206 5.28 34.70 -9.25
N TRP A 207 5.48 34.61 -7.94
CA TRP A 207 4.40 34.72 -6.97
C TRP A 207 4.60 35.96 -6.10
N LYS A 208 3.57 36.81 -6.02
CA LYS A 208 3.55 37.89 -5.03
C LYS A 208 3.20 37.32 -3.66
N ILE A 209 3.36 38.14 -2.64
CA ILE A 209 2.96 37.78 -1.28
C ILE A 209 1.47 37.37 -1.25
N LYS A 210 1.16 36.27 -0.58
CA LYS A 210 -0.19 35.66 -0.50
C LYS A 210 -0.80 35.21 -1.85
N GLU A 211 0.02 34.96 -2.88
CA GLU A 211 -0.42 34.33 -4.13
C GLU A 211 0.01 32.86 -4.22
N GLY A 212 -0.96 31.94 -4.41
CA GLY A 212 -0.68 30.51 -4.52
C GLY A 212 -0.03 29.91 -3.27
N PHE A 213 0.31 28.62 -3.32
CA PHE A 213 0.93 27.94 -2.17
C PHE A 213 2.24 28.62 -1.74
N THR A 214 3.07 29.00 -2.71
CA THR A 214 4.38 29.61 -2.50
C THR A 214 4.28 30.99 -1.85
N GLY A 215 3.40 31.86 -2.34
CA GLY A 215 3.23 33.21 -1.81
C GLY A 215 2.65 33.22 -0.40
N TRP A 216 1.79 32.24 -0.05
CA TRP A 216 1.30 32.07 1.32
C TRP A 216 2.38 31.55 2.27
N ALA A 217 3.16 30.53 1.86
CA ALA A 217 4.26 30.04 2.68
C ALA A 217 5.34 31.11 2.91
N TRP A 218 5.57 31.96 1.91
CA TRP A 218 6.43 33.12 2.05
C TRP A 218 5.86 34.16 3.02
N ALA A 219 4.59 34.54 2.86
CA ALA A 219 3.95 35.60 3.64
C ALA A 219 3.95 35.30 5.15
N ASP A 220 3.65 34.05 5.50
CA ASP A 220 3.47 33.64 6.89
C ASP A 220 4.78 33.09 7.50
N ALA A 221 5.84 32.93 6.69
CA ALA A 221 7.08 32.23 7.06
C ALA A 221 6.83 30.82 7.65
N GLU A 222 5.71 30.21 7.27
CA GLU A 222 5.26 28.91 7.73
C GLU A 222 5.07 27.94 6.57
N GLU A 223 5.17 26.65 6.86
CA GLU A 223 4.86 25.62 5.88
C GLU A 223 3.37 25.60 5.52
N VAL A 224 3.07 25.55 4.23
CA VAL A 224 1.72 25.38 3.68
C VAL A 224 1.61 23.97 3.13
N VAL A 225 0.79 23.13 3.78
CA VAL A 225 0.53 21.75 3.36
C VAL A 225 -0.96 21.60 3.09
N VAL A 226 -1.29 21.31 1.83
CA VAL A 226 -2.67 21.29 1.34
C VAL A 226 -2.94 19.93 0.70
N ALA A 227 -3.86 19.18 1.32
CA ALA A 227 -4.28 17.88 0.80
C ALA A 227 -5.13 18.02 -0.47
N ASN A 228 -6.00 19.02 -0.53
CA ASN A 228 -6.78 19.34 -1.71
C ASN A 228 -7.11 20.84 -1.74
N ALA A 229 -6.61 21.56 -2.74
CA ALA A 229 -6.76 23.00 -2.90
C ALA A 229 -8.20 23.42 -3.25
N TYR A 230 -9.03 22.47 -3.70
CA TYR A 230 -10.43 22.69 -4.04
C TYR A 230 -11.39 22.40 -2.89
N ASP A 231 -10.89 22.00 -1.71
CA ASP A 231 -11.73 21.83 -0.54
C ASP A 231 -12.33 23.17 -0.12
N ALA A 232 -13.62 23.14 0.27
CA ALA A 232 -14.38 24.33 0.65
C ALA A 232 -13.74 25.10 1.81
N GLU A 233 -12.98 24.42 2.68
CA GLU A 233 -12.21 25.01 3.78
C GLU A 233 -11.26 26.11 3.30
N TRP A 234 -10.65 25.95 2.12
CA TRP A 234 -9.69 26.91 1.62
C TRP A 234 -10.35 28.08 0.89
N ASN A 235 -11.62 27.97 0.49
CA ASN A 235 -12.35 29.02 -0.22
C ASN A 235 -11.54 29.68 -1.37
N GLY A 236 -10.80 28.87 -2.13
CA GLY A 236 -9.95 29.34 -3.22
C GLY A 236 -8.68 30.09 -2.81
N ARG A 237 -8.30 30.10 -1.51
CA ARG A 237 -7.12 30.81 -0.95
C ARG A 237 -5.82 30.56 -1.72
N PHE A 238 -5.62 29.35 -2.22
CA PHE A 238 -4.38 28.94 -2.89
C PHE A 238 -4.47 28.94 -4.42
N LEU A 239 -5.60 29.37 -4.98
CA LEU A 239 -5.74 29.48 -6.43
C LEU A 239 -4.86 30.63 -6.94
N ALA A 240 -4.29 30.45 -8.13
CA ALA A 240 -3.56 31.51 -8.79
C ALA A 240 -4.51 32.69 -9.11
N PRO A 241 -4.02 33.93 -9.19
CA PRO A 241 -4.82 35.06 -9.67
C PRO A 241 -5.32 34.82 -11.11
N SER A 242 -6.43 35.42 -11.49
CA SER A 242 -7.08 35.23 -12.81
C SER A 242 -6.15 35.42 -14.01
N GLY A 243 -5.20 36.34 -13.94
CA GLY A 243 -4.20 36.57 -15.00
C GLY A 243 -3.06 35.55 -15.07
N LYS A 244 -2.96 34.64 -14.09
CA LYS A 244 -1.91 33.60 -13.99
C LYS A 244 -2.48 32.17 -14.04
N ILE A 245 -3.79 32.00 -13.99
CA ILE A 245 -4.45 30.69 -14.13
C ILE A 245 -4.35 30.25 -15.58
N LEU A 246 -3.80 29.06 -15.81
CA LEU A 246 -3.98 28.33 -17.06
C LEU A 246 -5.09 27.29 -16.88
N GLU A 247 -5.81 26.97 -17.95
CA GLU A 247 -6.89 25.98 -17.93
C GLU A 247 -6.40 24.61 -17.42
N THR A 248 -5.15 24.25 -17.70
CA THR A 248 -4.55 22.99 -17.23
C THR A 248 -4.18 22.97 -15.75
N ASP A 249 -4.16 24.12 -15.07
CA ASP A 249 -3.74 24.22 -13.66
C ASP A 249 -4.68 23.46 -12.74
N VAL A 250 -5.97 23.44 -13.09
CA VAL A 250 -7.00 22.76 -12.32
C VAL A 250 -6.70 21.26 -12.20
N GLN A 251 -6.05 20.71 -13.22
CA GLN A 251 -5.69 19.30 -13.32
C GLN A 251 -4.26 18.99 -12.88
N LYS A 252 -3.48 19.99 -12.45
CA LYS A 252 -2.05 19.85 -12.10
C LYS A 252 -1.76 20.16 -10.64
N TYR A 253 -2.47 21.12 -10.06
CA TYR A 253 -2.18 21.66 -8.74
C TYR A 253 -3.33 21.37 -7.77
N VAL A 254 -3.55 20.08 -7.48
CA VAL A 254 -4.62 19.62 -6.57
C VAL A 254 -4.13 19.59 -5.13
N SER A 255 -2.94 19.03 -4.88
CA SER A 255 -2.31 19.00 -3.57
C SER A 255 -0.92 19.62 -3.61
N ALA A 256 -0.46 20.14 -2.48
CA ALA A 256 0.83 20.82 -2.40
C ALA A 256 1.48 20.77 -1.02
N ALA A 257 2.80 20.87 -1.01
CA ALA A 257 3.61 21.21 0.16
C ALA A 257 4.57 22.33 -0.23
N ALA A 258 4.41 23.51 0.37
CA ALA A 258 5.29 24.65 0.21
C ALA A 258 6.01 24.91 1.54
N ILE A 259 7.33 24.75 1.55
CA ILE A 259 8.18 24.84 2.75
C ILE A 259 9.11 26.06 2.58
N PRO A 260 9.03 27.06 3.47
CA PRO A 260 9.93 28.21 3.40
C PRO A 260 11.38 27.80 3.70
N ILE A 261 12.31 28.43 3.00
CA ILE A 261 13.74 28.35 3.22
C ILE A 261 14.13 29.60 3.99
N ILE A 262 14.47 29.43 5.27
CA ILE A 262 14.88 30.52 6.16
C ILE A 262 16.39 30.37 6.37
N VAL A 263 17.13 31.45 6.15
CA VAL A 263 18.60 31.50 6.30
C VAL A 263 19.02 32.79 6.99
N GLY A 264 20.15 32.75 7.69
CA GLY A 264 20.67 33.90 8.45
C GLY A 264 20.02 34.06 9.82
N LEU A 265 20.39 35.14 10.51
CA LEU A 265 19.96 35.43 11.89
C LEU A 265 18.65 36.22 11.98
N GLU A 266 18.18 36.77 10.86
CA GLU A 266 17.00 37.65 10.81
C GLU A 266 15.69 36.87 10.63
N ASP A 267 15.73 35.54 10.63
CA ASP A 267 14.59 34.64 10.35
C ASP A 267 13.81 35.02 9.07
N ARG A 268 14.50 35.66 8.11
CA ARG A 268 13.91 36.09 6.85
C ARG A 268 13.84 34.91 5.87
N VAL A 269 12.68 34.76 5.24
CA VAL A 269 12.48 33.79 4.15
C VAL A 269 13.34 34.21 2.95
N TRP A 270 14.34 33.39 2.63
CA TRP A 270 15.18 33.52 1.43
C TRP A 270 14.47 33.02 0.18
N GLY A 271 13.67 31.97 0.32
CA GLY A 271 12.99 31.30 -0.77
C GLY A 271 11.96 30.29 -0.27
N VAL A 272 11.36 29.54 -1.19
CA VAL A 272 10.38 28.50 -0.85
C VAL A 272 10.57 27.30 -1.78
N VAL A 273 10.60 26.09 -1.21
CA VAL A 273 10.47 24.84 -1.99
C VAL A 273 9.00 24.48 -2.06
N THR A 274 8.47 24.31 -3.27
CA THR A 274 7.08 23.92 -3.48
C THR A 274 7.01 22.63 -4.27
N ALA A 275 6.42 21.60 -3.67
CA ALA A 275 6.03 20.36 -4.32
C ALA A 275 4.53 20.37 -4.59
N THR A 276 4.11 19.93 -5.77
CA THR A 276 2.70 19.88 -6.17
C THR A 276 2.37 18.57 -6.87
N SER A 277 1.10 18.17 -6.81
CA SER A 277 0.58 16.98 -7.47
C SER A 277 -0.88 17.17 -7.90
N ASN A 278 -1.28 16.47 -8.96
CA ASN A 278 -2.68 16.36 -9.38
C ASN A 278 -3.52 15.37 -8.55
N ILE A 279 -2.92 14.67 -7.59
CA ILE A 279 -3.59 13.70 -6.73
C ILE A 279 -3.92 14.34 -5.38
N ALA A 280 -5.20 14.33 -5.01
CA ALA A 280 -5.64 14.77 -3.69
C ALA A 280 -5.07 13.87 -2.58
N GLY A 281 -4.68 14.49 -1.46
CA GLY A 281 -4.12 13.80 -0.30
C GLY A 281 -2.69 13.28 -0.50
N ARG A 282 -2.00 13.64 -1.60
CA ARG A 282 -0.57 13.30 -1.78
C ARG A 282 0.29 13.95 -0.72
N PHE A 283 -0.03 15.19 -0.35
CA PHE A 283 0.61 15.91 0.75
C PHE A 283 -0.40 16.11 1.88
N LYS A 284 -0.16 15.48 3.03
CA LYS A 284 -1.04 15.59 4.20
C LYS A 284 -0.23 15.60 5.48
N ARG A 285 -0.61 16.46 6.44
CA ARG A 285 -0.11 16.39 7.81
C ARG A 285 -0.93 15.37 8.60
N ASN A 286 -0.36 14.19 8.83
CA ASN A 286 -0.87 13.27 9.84
C ASN A 286 0.29 12.40 10.36
N PRO A 287 0.76 12.58 11.61
CA PRO A 287 1.89 11.83 12.16
C PRO A 287 1.70 10.30 12.15
N GLN A 288 0.47 9.82 12.08
CA GLN A 288 0.13 8.39 12.03
C GLN A 288 -0.06 7.86 10.60
N ASP A 289 0.03 8.72 9.58
CA ASP A 289 -0.16 8.35 8.18
C ASP A 289 1.20 8.24 7.49
N VAL A 290 1.48 7.08 6.88
CA VAL A 290 2.67 6.86 6.04
C VAL A 290 2.84 7.95 4.97
N ARG A 291 1.74 8.58 4.52
CA ARG A 291 1.77 9.68 3.55
C ARG A 291 2.29 11.01 4.11
N SER A 292 2.40 11.16 5.44
CA SER A 292 3.05 12.35 6.02
C SER A 292 4.53 12.43 5.68
N GLN A 293 5.17 11.28 5.42
CA GLN A 293 6.56 11.23 4.99
C GLN A 293 6.78 12.00 3.68
N ASN A 294 5.76 12.12 2.82
CA ASN A 294 5.86 12.89 1.58
C ASN A 294 6.17 14.37 1.87
N VAL A 295 5.60 14.93 2.93
CA VAL A 295 5.90 16.30 3.38
C VAL A 295 7.29 16.38 3.97
N ASP A 296 7.71 15.37 4.74
CA ASP A 296 9.07 15.30 5.30
C ASP A 296 10.15 15.28 4.23
N THR A 297 9.92 14.58 3.11
CA THR A 297 10.81 14.62 1.94
C THR A 297 10.99 16.04 1.42
N VAL A 298 9.91 16.83 1.32
CA VAL A 298 9.99 18.24 0.88
C VAL A 298 10.70 19.11 1.92
N ARG A 299 10.49 18.85 3.22
CA ARG A 299 11.21 19.54 4.31
C ARG A 299 12.70 19.25 4.28
N VAL A 300 13.09 18.00 4.05
CA VAL A 300 14.49 17.59 3.90
C VAL A 300 15.12 18.32 2.73
N LEU A 301 14.45 18.34 1.56
CA LEU A 301 14.92 19.07 0.40
C LEU A 301 15.10 20.57 0.69
N ALA A 302 14.13 21.20 1.37
CA ALA A 302 14.24 22.60 1.78
C ALA A 302 15.41 22.86 2.73
N ARG A 303 15.68 21.95 3.68
CA ARG A 303 16.83 22.03 4.59
C ARG A 303 18.16 21.87 3.87
N LEU A 304 18.27 20.92 2.93
CA LEU A 304 19.48 20.75 2.12
C LEU A 304 19.78 22.01 1.31
N ILE A 305 18.74 22.60 0.71
CA ILE A 305 18.85 23.86 -0.01
C ILE A 305 19.27 25.00 0.94
N ALA A 306 18.64 25.11 2.11
CA ALA A 306 19.01 26.11 3.12
C ALA A 306 20.50 26.03 3.49
N THR A 307 21.02 24.82 3.69
CA THR A 307 22.45 24.60 3.96
C THR A 307 23.33 25.09 2.82
N GLN A 308 22.98 24.79 1.56
CA GLN A 308 23.78 25.22 0.41
C GLN A 308 23.71 26.73 0.17
N VAL A 309 22.55 27.34 0.45
CA VAL A 309 22.42 28.80 0.43
C VAL A 309 23.32 29.42 1.49
N ALA A 310 23.26 28.94 2.74
CA ALA A 310 24.05 29.49 3.86
C ALA A 310 25.57 29.32 3.69
N LEU A 311 26.03 28.27 3.01
CA LEU A 311 27.45 28.04 2.74
C LEU A 311 28.04 28.97 1.65
N ARG A 312 27.17 29.52 0.80
CA ARG A 312 27.53 30.26 -0.41
C ARG A 312 27.12 31.74 -0.38
N SER A 313 26.24 32.13 0.54
CA SER A 313 25.94 33.52 0.92
C SER A 313 27.04 34.10 1.81
#